data_AF-A0A852XE31-F1
#
_entry.id   AF-A0A852XE31-F1
#
_cell.length_a   1.000
_cell.length_b   1.000
_cell.length_c   1.000
_cell.angle_alpha   90.00
_cell.angle_beta   90.00
_cell.angle_gamma   90.00
#
_symmetry.space_group_name_H-M   'P 1'
#
loop_
_entity.id
_entity.type
_entity.pdbx_description
1 polymer ?
#
loop_
_entity_poly.entity_id
_entity_poly.type
_entity_poly.pdbx_seq_one_letter_code
_entity_poly.pdbx_strand_id
1 'polypeptide(L)' 'MGQQRGEGEMQIDVAAGERLTLTMDDDGRRFLRANILEAIAELGEGEYATRTGFSIEQGRAVADALRPSP' A
#
# COMPACT_ATOMS: atom_id res chain seq x y z
N MET A 1 22.54 -21.00 5.92
CA MET A 1 22.49 -19.52 5.86
C MET A 1 21.04 -19.13 5.59
N GLY A 2 20.27 -18.82 6.63
CA GLY A 2 18.88 -18.41 6.47
C GLY A 2 18.83 -16.92 6.18
N GLN A 3 18.44 -16.54 4.97
CA GLN A 3 18.12 -15.14 4.68
C GLN A 3 16.88 -14.79 5.51
N GLN A 4 17.05 -13.98 6.56
CA GLN A 4 15.94 -13.27 7.20
C GLN A 4 15.28 -12.44 6.11
N ARG A 5 14.11 -12.86 5.63
CA ARG A 5 13.25 -12.00 4.81
C ARG A 5 12.89 -10.81 5.71
N GLY A 6 13.19 -9.61 5.26
CA GLY A 6 12.91 -8.38 6.01
C GLY A 6 11.41 -8.21 6.17
N GLU A 7 10.86 -8.69 7.27
CA GLU A 7 9.54 -8.30 7.73
C GLU A 7 9.63 -6.83 8.14
N GLY A 8 8.91 -5.98 7.42
CA GLY A 8 8.83 -4.55 7.75
C GLY A 8 7.47 -4.25 8.32
N GLU A 9 7.46 -3.51 9.42
CA GLU A 9 6.24 -3.02 10.04
C GLU A 9 5.79 -1.75 9.30
N MET A 10 4.58 -1.78 8.76
CA MET A 10 3.89 -0.60 8.24
C MET A 10 2.80 -0.20 9.24
N GLN A 11 2.83 1.06 9.66
CA GLN A 11 1.80 1.65 10.49
C GLN A 11 0.92 2.53 9.61
N ILE A 12 -0.39 2.28 9.63
CA ILE A 12 -1.39 3.07 8.93
C ILE A 12 -2.33 3.65 9.99
N ASP A 13 -2.41 4.97 10.06
CA ASP A 13 -3.43 5.64 10.86
C ASP A 13 -4.75 5.61 10.07
N VAL A 14 -5.79 4.97 10.63
CA VAL A 14 -7.13 4.92 10.03
C VAL A 14 -8.06 5.94 10.68
N ALA A 15 -9.18 6.24 10.02
CA ALA A 15 -10.18 7.17 10.56
C ALA A 15 -10.64 6.74 11.97
N ALA A 16 -10.88 7.72 12.84
CA ALA A 16 -11.16 7.58 14.29
C ALA A 16 -9.94 7.41 15.21
N GLY A 17 -8.71 7.61 14.71
CA GLY A 17 -7.51 7.60 15.56
C GLY A 17 -7.05 6.20 15.97
N GLU A 18 -7.59 5.17 15.30
CA GLU A 18 -7.11 3.80 15.44
C GLU A 18 -5.85 3.63 14.58
N ARG A 19 -4.86 2.92 15.12
CA ARG A 19 -3.62 2.59 14.42
C ARG A 19 -3.65 1.13 14.02
N LEU A 20 -3.60 0.89 12.71
CA LEU A 20 -3.45 -0.44 12.16
C LEU A 20 -1.96 -0.72 11.94
N THR A 21 -1.45 -1.75 12.60
CA THR A 21 -0.10 -2.27 12.33
C THR A 21 -0.22 -3.45 11.37
N LEU A 22 0.41 -3.33 10.21
CA LEU A 22 0.53 -4.39 9.22
C LEU A 22 1.98 -4.88 9.19
N THR A 23 2.18 -6.18 9.38
CA THR A 23 3.48 -6.82 9.18
C THR A 23 3.48 -7.48 7.81
N MET A 24 4.37 -7.03 6.93
CA MET A 24 4.50 -7.58 5.58
C MET A 24 5.98 -7.72 5.21
N ASP A 25 6.33 -8.83 4.56
CA ASP A 25 7.65 -8.96 3.95
C ASP A 25 7.82 -8.01 2.75
N ASP A 26 9.06 -7.83 2.30
CA ASP A 26 9.36 -6.94 1.17
C ASP A 26 8.62 -7.34 -0.11
N ASP A 27 8.40 -8.64 -0.33
CA ASP A 27 7.72 -9.15 -1.51
C ASP A 27 6.22 -8.82 -1.46
N GLY A 28 5.57 -8.96 -0.30
CA GLY A 28 4.20 -8.54 -0.06
C GLY A 28 4.02 -7.04 -0.24
N ARG A 29 4.97 -6.23 0.26
CA ARG A 29 4.97 -4.77 0.06
C ARG A 29 5.09 -4.39 -1.42
N ARG A 30 6.01 -5.04 -2.15
CA ARG A 30 6.16 -4.86 -3.62
C ARG A 30 4.90 -5.26 -4.38
N PHE A 31 4.31 -6.39 -4.03
CA PHE A 31 3.11 -6.91 -4.67
C PHE A 31 1.93 -5.95 -4.47
N LEU A 32 1.64 -5.55 -3.23
CA LEU A 32 0.55 -4.62 -2.93
C LEU A 32 0.75 -3.27 -3.63
N ARG A 33 1.99 -2.75 -3.60
CA ARG A 33 2.34 -1.52 -4.31
C ARG A 33 2.07 -1.62 -5.82
N ALA A 34 2.44 -2.73 -6.44
CA ALA A 34 2.22 -2.93 -7.87
C ALA A 34 0.72 -2.95 -8.21
N ASN A 35 -0.09 -3.68 -7.44
CA ASN A 35 -1.54 -3.75 -7.63
C ASN A 35 -2.21 -2.37 -7.50
N ILE A 36 -1.78 -1.55 -6.53
CA ILE A 36 -2.33 -0.19 -6.38
C ILE A 36 -2.00 0.66 -7.60
N LEU A 37 -0.75 0.63 -8.09
CA LEU A 37 -0.33 1.41 -9.24
C LEU A 37 -0.98 0.95 -10.54
N GLU A 38 -1.17 -0.36 -10.70
CA GLU A 38 -1.91 -0.95 -11.83
C GLU A 38 -3.37 -0.49 -11.80
N ALA A 39 -4.05 -0.60 -10.66
CA ALA A 39 -5.42 -0.10 -10.51
C ALA A 39 -5.53 1.41 -10.80
N ILE A 40 -4.55 2.23 -10.41
CA ILE A 40 -4.52 3.65 -10.75
C ILE A 40 -4.31 3.89 -12.26
N ALA A 41 -3.52 3.05 -12.92
CA ALA A 41 -3.23 3.18 -14.34
C ALA A 41 -4.41 2.72 -15.22
N GLU A 42 -5.16 1.71 -14.77
CA GLU A 42 -6.29 1.15 -15.49
C GLU A 42 -7.60 1.88 -15.22
N LEU A 43 -7.81 2.34 -13.99
CA LEU A 43 -9.06 2.96 -13.56
C LEU A 43 -8.99 4.48 -13.66
N GLY A 44 -10.04 5.10 -14.19
CA GLY A 44 -10.23 6.54 -14.07
C GLY A 44 -10.56 6.97 -12.64
N GLU A 45 -10.36 8.26 -12.31
CA GLU A 45 -10.54 8.84 -10.97
C GLU A 45 -11.86 8.40 -10.28
N GLY A 46 -12.98 8.47 -11.01
CA GLY A 46 -14.29 8.12 -10.46
C GLY A 46 -14.48 6.64 -10.17
N GLU A 47 -13.95 5.75 -11.02
CA GLU A 47 -14.05 4.30 -10.81
C GLU A 47 -13.12 3.85 -9.68
N TYR A 48 -11.89 4.38 -9.64
CA TYR A 48 -10.94 4.12 -8.57
C TYR A 48 -11.53 4.50 -7.20
N ALA A 49 -12.10 5.71 -7.09
CA ALA A 49 -12.73 6.19 -5.86
C ALA A 49 -13.94 5.34 -5.46
N THR A 50 -14.76 4.93 -6.43
CA THR A 50 -15.95 4.10 -6.15
C THR A 50 -15.56 2.71 -5.62
N ARG A 51 -14.51 2.09 -6.17
CA ARG A 51 -14.11 0.71 -5.81
C ARG A 51 -13.29 0.63 -4.53
N THR A 52 -12.47 1.65 -4.27
CA THR A 52 -11.50 1.63 -3.17
C THR A 52 -11.88 2.51 -2.00
N GLY A 53 -12.75 3.51 -2.22
CA GLY A 53 -13.02 4.57 -1.24
C GLY A 53 -11.91 5.62 -1.13
N PHE A 54 -10.86 5.54 -1.95
CA PHE A 54 -9.73 6.46 -1.97
C PHE A 54 -9.69 7.26 -3.28
N SER A 55 -9.27 8.52 -3.23
CA SER A 55 -8.84 9.22 -4.44
C SER A 55 -7.59 8.58 -5.04
N ILE A 56 -7.32 8.84 -6.33
CA ILE A 56 -6.07 8.35 -6.94
C ILE A 56 -4.85 8.90 -6.19
N GLU A 57 -4.91 10.15 -5.71
CA GLU A 57 -3.85 10.76 -4.92
C GLU A 57 -3.58 10.01 -3.61
N GLN A 58 -4.65 9.64 -2.89
CA GLN A 58 -4.54 8.82 -1.68
C GLN A 58 -3.96 7.43 -2.00
N GLY A 59 -4.39 6.82 -3.11
CA GLY A 59 -3.81 5.58 -3.61
C GLY A 59 -2.30 5.68 -3.87
N ARG A 60 -1.85 6.77 -4.50
CA ARG A 60 -0.42 7.04 -4.72
C ARG A 60 0.36 7.17 -3.42
N ALA A 61 -0.19 7.90 -2.44
CA ALA A 61 0.44 8.05 -1.13
C ALA A 61 0.63 6.69 -0.42
N VAL A 62 -0.36 5.80 -0.51
CA VAL A 62 -0.24 4.43 0.02
C VAL A 62 0.83 3.63 -0.76
N ALA A 63 0.84 3.72 -2.09
CA ALA A 63 1.85 3.04 -2.90
C ALA A 63 3.29 3.54 -2.60
N ASP A 64 3.46 4.82 -2.26
CA ASP A 64 4.75 5.38 -1.87
C ASP A 64 5.16 4.94 -0.47
N ALA A 65 4.23 4.82 0.48
CA ALA A 65 4.50 4.26 1.81
C ALA A 65 4.93 2.78 1.74
N LEU A 66 4.46 2.03 0.73
CA LEU A 66 4.81 0.62 0.49
C LEU A 66 6.15 0.44 -0.23
N ARG A 67 6.86 1.53 -0.58
CA ARG A 67 8.16 1.42 -1.24
C ARG A 67 9.15 0.72 -0.30
N PRO A 68 9.78 -0.40 -0.73
CA PRO A 68 10.78 -1.06 0.09
C PRO A 68 11.92 -0.10 0.41
N SER A 69 12.45 -0.17 1.62
CA SER A 69 13.68 0.52 1.97
C SER A 69 14.84 0.00 1.08
N PRO A 70 15.77 0.88 0.65
CA PRO A 70 16.92 0.50 -0.16
C PRO A 70 17.87 -0.47 0.57
#